data_AF-A0A3D1CFU6-F1
#
_entry.id   AF-A0A3D1CFU6-F1
#
_cell.length_a   1.000
_cell.length_b   1.000
_cell.length_c   1.000
_cell.angle_alpha   90.00
_cell.angle_beta   90.00
_cell.angle_gamma   90.00
#
_symmetry.space_group_name_H-M   'P 1'
#
loop_
_entity.id
_entity.type
_entity.pdbx_description
1 polymer ?
#
loop_
_entity_poly.entity_id
_entity_poly.type
_entity_poly.pdbx_seq_one_letter_code
_entity_poly.pdbx_strand_id
1 'polypeptide(L)' 'MEKTLNIAVAGTGYVGLSLAVLLAQHHHVTALDIVPEKVDLINSKKSPIVDKEI' A
#
# COMPACT_ATOMS: atom_id res chain seq x y z
N MET A 1 -1.88 25.45 4.76
CA MET A 1 -1.15 24.19 5.06
C MET A 1 -2.08 23.05 4.73
N GLU A 2 -1.67 22.12 3.88
CA GLU A 2 -2.42 20.87 3.71
C GLU A 2 -2.42 20.09 5.03
N LYS A 3 -3.56 19.50 5.37
CA LYS A 3 -3.71 18.68 6.56
C LYS A 3 -3.13 17.30 6.30
N THR A 4 -2.13 16.88 7.08
CA THR A 4 -1.67 15.49 7.07
C THR A 4 -2.76 14.59 7.65
N LEU A 5 -3.14 13.54 6.90
CA LEU A 5 -4.11 12.55 7.33
C LEU A 5 -3.42 11.25 7.74
N ASN A 6 -4.07 10.49 8.60
CA ASN A 6 -3.76 9.08 8.85
C ASN A 6 -4.78 8.24 8.08
N ILE A 7 -4.31 7.45 7.13
CA ILE A 7 -5.15 6.68 6.21
C ILE A 7 -4.84 5.19 6.39
N ALA A 8 -5.87 4.39 6.63
CA ALA A 8 -5.78 2.94 6.62
C ALA A 8 -6.32 2.40 5.29
N VAL A 9 -5.54 1.55 4.62
CA VAL A 9 -5.97 0.86 3.40
C VAL A 9 -6.06 -0.64 3.70
N ALA A 10 -7.28 -1.17 3.72
CA ALA A 10 -7.53 -2.59 3.92
C ALA A 10 -7.54 -3.32 2.56
N GLY A 11 -6.53 -4.15 2.34
CA GLY A 11 -6.29 -4.91 1.12
C GLY A 11 -5.11 -4.35 0.32
N THR A 12 -4.14 -5.22 0.04
CA THR A 12 -2.93 -4.92 -0.76
C THR A 12 -2.97 -5.61 -2.12
N GLY A 13 -4.16 -5.63 -2.73
CA GLY A 13 -4.33 -5.96 -4.14
C GLY A 13 -3.92 -4.80 -5.05
N TYR A 14 -4.13 -4.94 -6.36
CA TYR A 14 -3.66 -3.97 -7.37
C TYR A 14 -4.10 -2.54 -7.08
N VAL A 15 -5.39 -2.34 -6.84
CA VAL A 15 -5.98 -1.02 -6.57
C VAL A 15 -5.54 -0.49 -5.20
N GLY A 16 -5.65 -1.33 -4.15
CA GLY A 16 -5.36 -0.93 -2.79
C GLY A 16 -3.90 -0.52 -2.60
N LEU A 17 -2.96 -1.33 -3.11
CA LEU A 17 -1.54 -1.02 -3.02
C LEU A 17 -1.17 0.22 -3.85
N SER A 18 -1.70 0.34 -5.08
CA SER A 18 -1.43 1.51 -5.93
C SER A 18 -1.89 2.82 -5.26
N LEU A 19 -3.09 2.84 -4.68
CA LEU A 19 -3.58 4.00 -3.95
C LEU A 19 -2.81 4.25 -2.67
N ALA A 20 -2.46 3.20 -1.91
CA ALA A 20 -1.68 3.34 -0.69
C ALA A 20 -0.32 4.01 -0.98
N VAL A 21 0.35 3.63 -2.07
CA VAL A 21 1.63 4.21 -2.49
C VAL A 21 1.48 5.69 -2.87
N LEU A 22 0.48 6.04 -3.69
CA LEU A 22 0.23 7.43 -4.09
C LEU A 22 -0.13 8.33 -2.89
N LEU A 23 -1.01 7.86 -2.00
CA LEU A 23 -1.42 8.60 -0.81
C LEU A 23 -0.26 8.76 0.19
N ALA A 24 0.64 7.78 0.27
CA ALA A 24 1.80 7.82 1.16
C ALA A 24 2.83 8.91 0.79
N GLN A 25 2.73 9.51 -0.40
CA GLN A 25 3.57 10.64 -0.79
C GLN A 25 3.23 11.93 0.00
N HIS A 26 2.01 12.02 0.54
CA HIS A 26 1.49 13.24 1.20
C HIS A 26 0.92 12.98 2.60
N HIS A 27 0.62 11.74 2.94
CA HIS A 27 -0.07 11.35 4.17
C HIS A 27 0.58 10.14 4.83
N HIS A 28 0.30 9.93 6.12
CA HIS A 28 0.70 8.71 6.79
C HIS A 28 -0.28 7.59 6.44
N VAL A 29 0.19 6.56 5.76
CA VAL A 29 -0.63 5.45 5.27
C VAL A 29 -0.21 4.14 5.94
N THR A 30 -1.18 3.40 6.48
CA THR A 30 -1.01 2.02 6.93
C THR A 30 -1.77 1.09 5.99
N ALA A 31 -1.05 0.22 5.30
CA ALA A 31 -1.64 -0.83 4.47
C ALA A 31 -1.78 -2.12 5.29
N LEU A 32 -2.97 -2.72 5.27
CA LEU A 32 -3.32 -3.95 5.99
C LEU A 32 -3.69 -5.03 4.96
N ASP A 33 -3.16 -6.24 5.12
CA ASP A 33 -3.61 -7.41 4.36
C ASP A 33 -3.78 -8.61 5.30
N ILE A 34 -4.69 -9.51 4.94
CA ILE A 34 -4.91 -10.76 5.68
C ILE A 34 -3.83 -11.80 5.36
N VAL A 35 -3.15 -11.66 4.22
CA VAL A 35 -2.09 -12.58 3.78
C VAL A 35 -0.74 -12.09 4.34
N PRO A 36 -0.14 -12.78 5.31
CA PRO A 36 1.09 -12.31 5.98
C PRO A 36 2.26 -12.13 5.00
N GLU A 37 2.41 -13.03 4.03
CA GLU A 37 3.47 -12.95 3.02
C GLU A 37 3.45 -11.63 2.23
N LYS A 38 2.25 -11.11 1.91
CA LYS A 38 2.14 -9.82 1.22
C LYS A 38 2.64 -8.67 2.10
N VAL A 39 2.30 -8.70 3.38
CA VAL A 39 2.75 -7.72 4.37
C VAL A 39 4.28 -7.76 4.50
N ASP A 40 4.87 -8.94 4.59
CA ASP A 40 6.32 -9.12 4.69
C ASP A 40 7.06 -8.61 3.45
N LEU A 41 6.53 -8.88 2.26
CA LEU A 41 7.06 -8.36 1.00
C LEU A 41 7.02 -6.82 0.97
N ILE A 42 5.88 -6.22 1.30
CA ILE A 42 5.70 -4.76 1.32
C ILE A 42 6.65 -4.10 2.33
N ASN A 43 6.76 -4.66 3.55
CA ASN A 43 7.69 -4.18 4.57
C ASN A 43 9.15 -4.31 4.13
N SER A 44 9.45 -5.32 3.30
CA SER A 44 10.75 -5.50 2.64
C SER A 44 10.93 -4.66 1.38
N LYS A 45 10.00 -3.72 1.10
CA LYS A 45 9.97 -2.86 -0.09
C LYS A 45 9.94 -3.64 -1.41
N LYS A 46 9.37 -4.84 -1.40
CA LYS A 46 9.11 -5.67 -2.57
C LYS A 46 7.62 -5.65 -2.88
N SER A 47 7.26 -5.39 -4.14
CA SER A 47 5.86 -5.47 -4.55
C SER A 47 5.37 -6.93 -4.45
N PRO A 48 4.26 -7.22 -3.75
CA PRO A 48 3.62 -8.54 -3.78
C PRO A 48 2.79 -8.75 -5.05
N ILE A 49 2.73 -7.75 -5.93
CA ILE A 49 1.95 -7.77 -7.17
C ILE A 49 2.93 -7.71 -8.33
N VAL A 50 2.77 -8.67 -9.23
CA VAL A 50 3.42 -8.68 -10.54
C VAL A 50 2.35 -8.30 -11.55
N ASP A 51 2.50 -7.15 -12.18
CA ASP A 51 1.72 -6.82 -13.36
C ASP A 51 2.41 -7.47 -14.57
N LYS A 52 1.63 -8.20 -15.38
CA LYS A 52 2.13 -8.83 -16.61
C LYS A 52 1.74 -8.03 -17.85
N GLU A 53 0.82 -7.09 -17.70
CA GLU A 53 0.26 -6.29 -18.79
C GLU A 53 0.83 -4.86 -18.81
N ILE A 54 1.56 -4.47 -17.75
CA ILE A 54 2.29 -3.20 -17.61
C ILE A 54 3.73 -3.47 -17.19
#